data_AF-A0A382P5N6-F1
#
_entry.id   AF-A0A382P5N6-F1
#
_cell.length_a   1.000
_cell.length_b   1.000
_cell.length_c   1.000
_cell.angle_alpha   90.00
_cell.angle_beta   90.00
_cell.angle_gamma   90.00
#
_symmetry.space_group_name_H-M   'P 1'
#
loop_
_entity.id
_entity.type
_entity.pdbx_description
1 polymer ?
#
loop_
_entity_poly.entity_id
_entity_poly.type
_entity_poly.pdbx_seq_one_letter_code
_entity_poly.pdbx_strand_id
1 'polypeptide(L)'
;MEEIIPPYVNGADGGIKGLFSHMHYSADRNSPNDTVRRHHLTRIFNTTFIVQPDAPNADYIAEFGEPSSKERFEKMLRFLDSNLKRYASKSSPAWLDCLDKWGSDADWLIDEFGSQFGYQLE
;
A
#
# COMPACT_ATOMS: atom_id res chain seq x y z
N MET A 1 7.40 -15.00 1.85
CA MET A 1 7.03 -15.05 0.40
C MET A 1 7.97 -14.10 -0.30
N GLU A 2 8.45 -14.45 -1.49
CA GLU A 2 9.34 -13.60 -2.28
C GLU A 2 8.61 -13.16 -3.56
N GLU A 3 8.83 -11.92 -3.98
CA GLU A 3 8.31 -11.38 -5.24
C GLU A 3 9.41 -10.63 -5.97
N ILE A 4 9.62 -10.97 -7.25
CA ILE A 4 10.54 -10.24 -8.11
C ILE A 4 9.81 -9.02 -8.66
N ILE A 5 10.28 -7.82 -8.32
CA ILE A 5 9.64 -6.57 -8.72
C ILE A 5 10.22 -6.10 -10.05
N PRO A 6 9.40 -5.96 -11.11
CA PRO A 6 9.87 -5.50 -12.41
C PRO A 6 10.41 -4.06 -12.36
N PRO A 7 11.43 -3.71 -13.16
CA PRO A 7 12.03 -2.37 -13.19
C PRO A 7 11.07 -1.19 -13.44
N TYR A 8 9.94 -1.45 -14.11
CA TYR A 8 8.92 -0.43 -14.40
C TYR A 8 7.99 -0.15 -13.21
N VAL A 9 8.05 -0.95 -12.14
CA VAL A 9 7.30 -0.70 -10.91
C VAL A 9 8.08 0.32 -10.09
N ASN A 10 7.72 1.58 -10.29
CA ASN A 10 8.34 2.73 -9.64
C ASN A 10 7.24 3.66 -9.11
N GLY A 11 7.60 4.66 -8.31
CA GLY A 11 6.68 5.69 -7.83
C GLY A 11 5.94 6.42 -8.97
N ALA A 12 5.01 7.30 -8.58
CA ALA A 12 4.08 7.98 -9.48
C ALA A 12 4.73 8.78 -10.64
N ASP A 13 6.05 9.03 -10.60
CA ASP A 13 6.79 9.84 -11.56
C ASP A 13 7.66 9.04 -12.55
N GLY A 14 7.40 7.74 -12.75
CA GLY A 14 8.14 6.96 -13.76
C GLY A 14 7.70 5.51 -13.97
N GLY A 15 6.78 4.99 -13.16
CA GLY A 15 6.22 3.66 -13.32
C GLY A 15 4.74 3.71 -13.70
N ILE A 16 4.35 2.93 -14.71
CA ILE A 16 2.95 2.82 -15.16
C ILE A 16 2.04 2.33 -14.01
N LYS A 17 2.61 1.65 -12.99
CA LYS A 17 1.93 1.17 -11.78
C LYS A 17 2.92 1.11 -10.61
N GLY A 18 2.61 1.81 -9.50
CA GLY A 18 3.37 1.68 -8.25
C GLY A 18 3.18 0.31 -7.58
N LEU A 19 3.96 0.03 -6.54
CA LEU A 19 4.04 -1.30 -5.91
C LEU A 19 2.70 -1.86 -5.45
N PHE A 20 1.82 -1.04 -4.87
CA PHE A 20 0.48 -1.46 -4.48
C PHE A 20 -0.34 -2.00 -5.65
N SER A 21 -0.30 -1.30 -6.79
CA SER A 21 -1.02 -1.72 -8.00
C SER A 21 -0.40 -2.97 -8.63
N HIS A 22 0.93 -3.10 -8.60
CA HIS A 22 1.63 -4.33 -8.99
C HIS A 22 1.20 -5.53 -8.12
N MET A 23 1.05 -5.30 -6.81
CA MET A 23 0.58 -6.29 -5.84
C MET A 23 -0.95 -6.44 -5.80
N HIS A 24 -1.65 -5.89 -6.80
CA HIS A 24 -3.10 -5.98 -7.03
C HIS A 24 -3.98 -5.30 -5.98
N TYR A 25 -3.43 -4.42 -5.15
CA TYR A 25 -4.25 -3.54 -4.32
C TYR A 25 -4.86 -2.42 -5.16
N SER A 26 -6.17 -2.22 -5.03
CA SER A 26 -6.91 -1.08 -5.59
C SER A 26 -8.06 -0.73 -4.66
N ALA A 27 -8.33 0.56 -4.50
CA ALA A 27 -9.51 1.11 -3.82
C ALA A 27 -10.48 1.80 -4.79
N ASP A 28 -10.33 1.57 -6.10
CA ASP A 28 -11.19 2.19 -7.12
C ASP A 28 -12.66 1.79 -6.95
N ARG A 29 -13.58 2.46 -7.64
CA ARG A 29 -15.01 2.14 -7.62
C ARG A 29 -15.31 0.66 -7.87
N ASN A 30 -14.58 0.03 -8.79
CA ASN A 30 -14.75 -1.38 -9.16
C ASN A 30 -13.71 -2.30 -8.47
N SER A 31 -13.08 -1.82 -7.40
CA SER A 31 -12.10 -2.62 -6.64
C SER A 31 -12.74 -3.85 -5.99
N PRO A 32 -11.92 -4.86 -5.65
CA PRO A 32 -12.38 -5.99 -4.86
C PRO A 32 -12.99 -5.58 -3.52
N ASN A 33 -13.75 -6.50 -2.92
CA ASN A 33 -14.27 -6.33 -1.57
C ASN A 33 -13.14 -6.27 -0.52
N ASP A 34 -13.51 -5.90 0.71
CA ASP A 34 -12.58 -5.66 1.81
C ASP A 34 -11.68 -6.85 2.10
N THR A 35 -12.24 -8.07 2.10
CA THR A 35 -11.47 -9.30 2.33
C THR A 35 -10.33 -9.45 1.32
N VAL A 36 -10.59 -9.20 0.04
CA VAL A 36 -9.58 -9.33 -1.01
C VAL A 36 -8.56 -8.19 -0.94
N ARG A 37 -8.99 -6.94 -0.71
CA ARG A 37 -8.06 -5.80 -0.55
C ARG A 37 -7.12 -6.01 0.63
N ARG A 38 -7.65 -6.43 1.77
CA ARG A 38 -6.87 -6.72 2.99
C ARG A 38 -5.94 -7.91 2.80
N HIS A 39 -6.35 -8.94 2.06
CA HIS A 39 -5.45 -10.02 1.66
C HIS A 39 -4.25 -9.49 0.85
N HIS A 40 -4.46 -8.59 -0.10
CA HIS A 40 -3.36 -7.97 -0.86
C HIS A 40 -2.46 -7.11 0.05
N LEU A 41 -3.03 -6.36 1.01
CA LEU A 41 -2.25 -5.61 1.99
C LEU A 41 -1.41 -6.53 2.89
N THR A 42 -1.98 -7.62 3.41
CA THR A 42 -1.24 -8.65 4.15
C THR A 42 -0.10 -9.21 3.32
N ARG A 43 -0.33 -9.45 2.02
CA ARG A 43 0.73 -9.90 1.11
C ARG A 43 1.84 -8.86 0.99
N ILE A 44 1.51 -7.58 0.77
CA ILE A 44 2.49 -6.49 0.70
C ILE A 44 3.30 -6.38 1.99
N PHE A 45 2.65 -6.52 3.14
CA PHE A 45 3.31 -6.44 4.45
C PHE A 45 4.34 -7.56 4.63
N ASN A 46 4.02 -8.79 4.25
CA ASN A 46 4.83 -9.97 4.56
C ASN A 46 5.76 -10.44 3.42
N THR A 47 5.81 -9.72 2.29
CA THR A 47 6.58 -10.14 1.11
C THR A 47 7.97 -9.50 1.07
N THR A 48 8.99 -10.34 0.92
CA THR A 48 10.34 -9.92 0.56
C THR A 48 10.35 -9.50 -0.90
N PHE A 49 10.71 -8.25 -1.16
CA PHE A 49 10.80 -7.73 -2.52
C PHE A 49 12.21 -7.87 -3.07
N ILE A 50 12.33 -8.49 -4.23
CA ILE A 50 13.59 -8.72 -4.92
C ILE A 50 13.63 -7.82 -6.15
N VAL A 51 14.61 -6.92 -6.21
CA VAL A 51 14.88 -6.10 -7.39
C VAL A 51 16.01 -6.71 -8.20
N GLN A 52 15.97 -6.52 -9.52
CA GLN A 52 17.07 -6.94 -10.38
C GLN A 52 18.30 -6.04 -10.09
N PRO A 53 19.53 -6.58 -10.25
CA PRO A 53 20.74 -5.75 -10.16
C PRO A 53 20.65 -4.55 -11.10
N ASP A 54 21.09 -3.38 -10.62
CA ASP A 54 21.09 -2.10 -11.34
C ASP A 54 19.70 -1.63 -11.83
N ALA A 55 18.62 -2.17 -11.27
CA ALA A 55 17.28 -1.74 -11.63
C ALA A 55 17.01 -0.30 -11.16
N PRO A 56 16.43 0.57 -12.01
CA PRO A 56 16.17 1.98 -11.69
C PRO A 56 15.14 2.20 -10.58
N ASN A 57 14.44 1.15 -10.15
CA ASN A 57 13.47 1.19 -9.05
C ASN A 57 14.02 0.62 -7.73
N ALA A 58 15.29 0.26 -7.65
CA ALA A 58 15.89 -0.33 -6.45
C ALA A 58 15.67 0.57 -5.21
N ASP A 59 15.96 1.86 -5.33
CA ASP A 59 15.77 2.82 -4.24
C ASP A 59 14.29 2.92 -3.81
N TYR A 60 13.39 3.00 -4.78
CA TYR A 60 11.94 3.05 -4.51
C TYR A 60 11.45 1.82 -3.76
N ILE A 61 11.91 0.62 -4.13
CA ILE A 61 11.53 -0.62 -3.44
C ILE A 61 12.19 -0.70 -2.06
N ALA A 62 13.43 -0.22 -1.91
CA ALA A 62 14.10 -0.16 -0.61
C ALA A 62 13.37 0.72 0.42
N GLU A 63 12.66 1.78 -0.01
CA GLU A 63 11.84 2.62 0.88
C GLU A 63 10.73 1.84 1.61
N PHE A 64 10.38 0.63 1.15
CA PHE A 64 9.42 -0.22 1.84
C PHE A 64 10.05 -1.01 3.00
N GLY A 65 11.37 -1.10 3.12
CA GLY A 65 12.04 -1.84 4.19
C GLY A 65 11.85 -3.36 4.12
N GLU A 66 12.18 -4.07 5.21
CA GLU A 66 12.06 -5.52 5.32
C GLU A 66 10.60 -5.98 5.44
N PRO A 67 10.26 -7.24 5.07
CA PRO A 67 8.93 -7.79 5.31
C PRO A 67 8.61 -7.79 6.81
N SER A 68 7.34 -7.51 7.11
CA SER A 68 6.78 -7.50 8.47
C SER A 68 7.47 -6.51 9.43
N SER A 69 8.16 -5.50 8.89
CA SER A 69 8.88 -4.51 9.69
C SER A 69 8.03 -3.27 10.00
N LYS A 70 8.49 -2.47 10.97
CA LYS A 70 7.86 -1.19 11.30
C LYS A 70 7.91 -0.22 10.12
N GLU A 71 9.04 -0.18 9.42
CA GLU A 71 9.24 0.67 8.24
C GLU A 71 8.24 0.30 7.14
N ARG A 72 8.02 -1.00 6.92
CA ARG A 72 7.01 -1.51 5.99
C ARG A 72 5.60 -1.08 6.36
N PHE A 73 5.23 -1.27 7.62
CA PHE A 73 3.95 -0.84 8.17
C PHE A 73 3.73 0.66 7.97
N GLU A 74 4.68 1.49 8.39
CA GLU A 74 4.59 2.94 8.26
C GLU A 74 4.55 3.39 6.80
N LYS A 75 5.31 2.75 5.90
CA LYS A 75 5.26 3.04 4.46
C LYS A 75 3.87 2.76 3.89
N MET A 76 3.25 1.66 4.31
CA MET A 76 1.91 1.30 3.87
C MET A 76 0.85 2.25 4.42
N LEU A 77 0.93 2.60 5.70
CA LEU A 77 0.01 3.57 6.31
C LEU A 77 0.13 4.95 5.66
N ARG A 78 1.37 5.43 5.44
CA ARG A 78 1.63 6.68 4.72
C ARG A 78 1.03 6.68 3.32
N PHE A 79 1.02 5.55 2.61
CA PHE A 79 0.40 5.45 1.29
C PHE A 79 -1.12 5.68 1.36
N LEU A 80 -1.81 5.05 2.32
CA LEU A 80 -3.26 5.21 2.50
C LEU A 80 -3.60 6.65 2.91
N ASP A 81 -2.92 7.17 3.93
CA ASP A 81 -3.09 8.55 4.42
C ASP A 81 -2.81 9.60 3.34
N SER A 82 -1.79 9.38 2.51
CA SER A 82 -1.45 10.31 1.43
C SER A 82 -2.55 10.35 0.38
N ASN A 83 -3.19 9.23 0.06
CA ASN A 83 -4.34 9.22 -0.85
C ASN A 83 -5.55 9.92 -0.24
N LEU A 84 -5.86 9.65 1.04
CA LEU A 84 -6.91 10.36 1.77
C LEU A 84 -6.70 11.88 1.72
N LYS A 85 -5.50 12.35 2.05
CA LYS A 85 -5.15 13.79 2.02
C LYS A 85 -5.19 14.36 0.60
N ARG A 86 -4.62 13.66 -0.38
CA ARG A 86 -4.56 14.10 -1.78
C ARG A 86 -5.93 14.27 -2.40
N TYR A 87 -6.89 13.42 -2.03
CA TYR A 87 -8.23 13.38 -2.62
C TYR A 87 -9.33 13.86 -1.67
N ALA A 88 -9.00 14.41 -0.50
CA ALA A 88 -9.96 14.90 0.50
C ALA A 88 -10.98 15.91 -0.04
N SER A 89 -10.61 16.71 -1.05
CA SER A 89 -11.51 17.70 -1.67
C SER A 89 -12.50 17.09 -2.68
N LYS A 90 -12.41 15.79 -2.97
CA LYS A 90 -13.28 15.10 -3.91
C LYS A 90 -14.57 14.67 -3.22
N SER A 91 -15.70 15.06 -3.79
CA SER A 91 -17.02 14.85 -3.20
C SER A 91 -17.99 14.06 -4.08
N SER A 92 -17.57 13.58 -5.25
CA SER A 92 -18.45 12.74 -6.07
C SER A 92 -18.63 11.38 -5.40
N PRO A 93 -19.78 10.69 -5.58
CA PRO A 93 -20.03 9.40 -4.93
C PRO A 93 -18.93 8.36 -5.19
N ALA A 94 -18.35 8.35 -6.38
CA ALA A 94 -17.26 7.44 -6.72
C ALA A 94 -15.97 7.75 -5.93
N TRP A 95 -15.69 9.02 -5.65
CA TRP A 95 -14.52 9.41 -4.86
C TRP A 95 -14.76 9.18 -3.36
N LEU A 96 -15.96 9.43 -2.87
CA LEU A 96 -16.33 9.13 -1.48
C LEU A 96 -16.15 7.63 -1.18
N ASP A 97 -16.61 6.76 -2.09
CA ASP A 97 -16.40 5.31 -1.99
C ASP A 97 -14.90 4.92 -1.96
N CYS A 98 -14.05 5.56 -2.78
CA CYS A 98 -12.61 5.34 -2.70
C CYS A 98 -12.00 5.80 -1.35
N LEU A 99 -12.43 6.96 -0.84
CA LEU A 99 -11.96 7.51 0.44
C LEU A 99 -12.37 6.60 1.61
N ASP A 100 -13.61 6.13 1.62
CA ASP A 100 -14.12 5.20 2.65
C ASP A 100 -13.32 3.89 2.65
N LYS A 101 -12.99 3.36 1.47
CA LYS A 101 -12.15 2.15 1.33
C LYS A 101 -10.74 2.37 1.87
N TRP A 102 -10.08 3.48 1.50
CA TRP A 102 -8.74 3.77 2.03
C TRP A 102 -8.74 4.00 3.54
N GLY A 103 -9.75 4.70 4.07
CA GLY A 103 -9.92 4.89 5.51
C GLY A 103 -10.10 3.57 6.24
N SER A 104 -11.05 2.75 5.79
CA SER A 104 -11.30 1.43 6.38
C SER A 104 -10.09 0.49 6.30
N ASP A 105 -9.34 0.51 5.19
CA ASP A 105 -8.14 -0.29 5.04
C ASP A 105 -6.99 0.23 5.94
N ALA A 106 -6.93 1.54 6.22
CA ALA A 106 -5.94 2.12 7.13
C ALA A 106 -6.22 1.76 8.59
N ASP A 107 -7.48 1.90 9.03
CA ASP A 107 -7.92 1.48 10.36
C ASP A 107 -7.64 -0.01 10.58
N TRP A 108 -8.02 -0.84 9.61
CA TRP A 108 -7.73 -2.28 9.66
C TRP A 108 -6.22 -2.57 9.73
N LEU A 109 -5.38 -1.85 8.98
CA LEU A 109 -3.94 -2.06 9.03
C LEU A 109 -3.37 -1.78 10.42
N ILE A 110 -3.87 -0.73 11.10
CA ILE A 110 -3.49 -0.37 12.46
C ILE A 110 -3.96 -1.43 13.45
N ASP A 111 -5.21 -1.89 13.33
CA ASP A 111 -5.75 -2.94 14.21
C ASP A 111 -5.00 -4.27 14.07
N GLU A 112 -4.69 -4.67 12.83
CA GLU A 112 -4.08 -5.96 12.53
C GLU A 112 -2.58 -5.99 12.87
N PHE A 113 -1.85 -4.93 12.52
CA PHE A 113 -0.38 -4.93 12.59
C PHE A 113 0.17 -3.83 13.49
N GLY A 114 -0.59 -2.81 13.86
CA GLY A 114 -0.09 -1.63 14.55
C GLY A 114 0.35 -1.91 15.99
N SER A 115 -0.33 -2.83 16.69
CA SER A 115 -0.04 -3.14 18.10
C SER A 115 1.40 -3.60 18.34
N GLN A 116 1.98 -4.37 17.40
CA GLN A 116 3.36 -4.85 17.49
C GLN A 116 4.40 -3.71 17.36
N PHE A 117 3.99 -2.54 16.90
CA PHE A 117 4.83 -1.35 16.72
C PHE A 117 4.44 -0.18 17.64
N GLY A 118 3.51 -0.41 18.57
CA GLY A 118 3.04 0.60 19.54
C GLY A 118 1.94 1.52 19.00
N TYR A 119 1.25 1.15 17.92
CA TYR A 119 0.07 1.86 17.43
C TYR A 119 -1.21 1.23 17.98
N GLN A 120 -2.16 2.06 18.37
CA GLN A 120 -3.51 1.66 18.80
C GLN A 120 -4.49 2.70 18.25
N LEU A 121 -5.64 2.25 17.73
CA LEU A 121 -6.77 3.14 17.50
C LEU A 121 -7.33 3.55 18.88
N GLU A 122 -7.65 4.83 19.04
CA GLU A 122 -8.26 5.38 20.27
C GLU A 122 -9.73 4.99 20.42
#